data_AF-A0A395NW16-F1
#
_entry.id   AF-A0A395NW16-F1
#
_cell.length_a   1.000
_cell.length_b   1.000
_cell.length_c   1.000
_cell.angle_alpha   90.00
_cell.angle_beta   90.00
_cell.angle_gamma   90.00
#
_symmetry.space_group_name_H-M   'P 1'
#
loop_
_entity.id
_entity.type
_entity.pdbx_description
1 polymer ?
#
loop_
_entity_poly.entity_id
_entity_poly.type
_entity_poly.pdbx_seq_one_letter_code
_entity_poly.pdbx_strand_id
1 'polypeptide(L)'
;MLFVRDFIPTVLALALSMTGAEAAIAIGTAVGYNVMWVEGTDPCRWTRINDVGQNPCNVLSVPLSGNGFRYSLQGCGGPLWLNNQDGSFNSKCRAASANLACKVHRDYICS
;
A
#
# COMPACT_ATOMS: atom_id res chain seq x y z
N MET A 1 56.15 8.58 24.40
CA MET A 1 55.10 8.34 25.41
C MET A 1 54.24 9.60 25.45
N LEU A 2 53.18 9.69 24.64
CA LEU A 2 51.78 9.31 24.94
C LEU A 2 51.16 10.11 26.10
N PHE A 3 50.37 11.14 25.79
CA PHE A 3 49.16 11.59 26.52
C PHE A 3 48.31 12.42 25.54
N VAL A 4 47.35 11.79 24.85
CA VAL A 4 45.90 11.75 25.17
C VAL A 4 45.23 13.12 25.08
N ARG A 5 44.40 13.32 24.04
CA ARG A 5 43.01 13.82 24.12
C ARG A 5 42.42 13.98 22.72
N ASP A 6 41.86 12.89 22.21
CA ASP A 6 40.93 12.91 21.08
C ASP A 6 39.67 13.67 21.52
N PHE A 7 39.37 14.76 20.81
CA PHE A 7 38.11 15.48 20.90
C PHE A 7 37.03 14.71 20.13
N ILE A 8 36.17 14.00 20.86
CA ILE A 8 34.86 13.53 20.38
C ILE A 8 33.91 13.85 21.54
N PRO A 9 32.80 14.61 21.36
CA PRO A 9 31.69 14.28 20.45
C PRO A 9 31.14 15.56 19.76
N THR A 10 30.25 15.53 18.79
CA THR A 10 28.91 14.98 18.84
C THR A 10 28.39 15.00 17.41
N VAL A 11 28.40 13.86 16.72
CA VAL A 11 27.57 13.73 15.52
C VAL A 11 26.14 13.63 16.03
N LEU A 12 25.43 14.76 15.97
CA LEU A 12 23.99 14.81 16.17
C LEU A 12 23.35 14.06 15.01
N ALA A 13 23.28 12.73 15.13
CA ALA A 13 22.45 11.91 14.25
C ALA A 13 21.01 12.25 14.56
N LEU A 14 20.47 13.24 13.84
CA LEU A 14 19.03 13.42 13.66
C LEU A 14 18.52 12.15 12.99
N ALA A 15 18.19 11.15 13.81
CA ALA A 15 17.33 10.07 13.42
C ALA A 15 15.98 10.71 13.09
N LEU A 16 15.82 11.07 11.82
CA LEU A 16 14.50 11.23 11.20
C LEU A 16 13.84 9.85 11.34
N SER A 17 13.21 9.62 12.48
CA SER A 17 12.13 8.66 12.60
C SER A 17 11.02 9.18 11.69
N MET A 18 11.18 8.90 10.38
CA MET A 18 10.04 8.75 9.49
C MET A 18 9.17 7.69 10.17
N THR A 19 8.20 8.15 10.94
CA THR A 19 6.99 7.39 11.21
C THR A 19 6.43 7.16 9.82
N GLY A 20 6.81 6.02 9.22
CA GLY A 20 6.28 5.61 7.94
C GLY A 20 4.78 5.50 8.14
N ALA A 21 4.04 6.50 7.67
CA ALA A 21 2.63 6.32 7.45
C ALA A 21 2.54 5.11 6.52
N GLU A 22 2.03 4.00 7.04
CA GLU A 22 1.76 2.82 6.22
C GLU A 22 0.95 3.31 5.02
N ALA A 23 1.49 3.12 3.82
CA ALA A 23 0.94 3.75 2.63
C ALA A 23 -0.48 3.24 2.42
N ALA A 24 -1.46 4.14 2.40
CA ALA A 24 -2.84 3.77 2.17
C ALA A 24 -2.97 3.08 0.81
N ILE A 25 -3.73 1.99 0.74
CA ILE A 25 -3.88 1.20 -0.48
C ILE A 25 -5.29 1.43 -1.01
N ALA A 26 -5.37 1.83 -2.27
CA ALA A 26 -6.63 1.99 -2.97
C ALA A 26 -6.97 0.73 -3.76
N ILE A 27 -8.26 0.43 -3.82
CA ILE A 27 -8.82 -0.72 -4.52
C ILE A 27 -9.95 -0.21 -5.40
N GLY A 28 -10.04 -0.76 -6.60
CA GLY A 28 -11.10 -0.39 -7.51
C GLY A 28 -11.10 -1.20 -8.80
N THR A 29 -11.59 -0.60 -9.87
CA THR A 29 -11.68 -1.21 -11.19
C THR A 29 -11.03 -0.36 -12.28
N ALA A 30 -10.38 -1.01 -13.24
CA ALA A 30 -9.81 -0.35 -14.41
C ALA A 30 -9.75 -1.31 -15.60
N VAL A 31 -10.24 -0.87 -16.76
CA VAL A 31 -10.11 -1.59 -18.05
C VAL A 31 -10.54 -3.07 -17.98
N GLY A 32 -11.62 -3.36 -17.24
CA GLY A 32 -12.14 -4.73 -17.09
C GLY A 32 -11.47 -5.57 -15.98
N TYR A 33 -10.59 -4.97 -15.18
CA TYR A 33 -9.89 -5.62 -14.07
C TYR A 33 -10.28 -5.04 -12.72
N ASN A 34 -10.27 -5.88 -11.68
CA ASN A 34 -10.13 -5.42 -10.31
C ASN A 34 -8.66 -5.10 -10.07
N VAL A 35 -8.38 -3.94 -9.49
CA VAL A 35 -7.02 -3.41 -9.40
C VAL A 35 -6.75 -2.81 -8.02
N MET A 36 -5.47 -2.73 -7.66
CA MET A 36 -4.97 -2.07 -6.46
C MET A 36 -3.78 -1.18 -6.76
N TRP A 37 -3.64 -0.09 -6.01
CA TRP A 37 -2.51 0.84 -6.13
C TRP A 37 -2.27 1.56 -4.80
N VAL A 38 -1.13 2.23 -4.68
CA VAL A 38 -0.84 3.06 -3.52
C VAL A 38 -1.60 4.38 -3.67
N GLU A 39 -2.47 4.69 -2.72
CA GLU A 39 -3.25 5.93 -2.72
C GLU A 39 -2.31 7.15 -2.67
N GLY A 40 -2.62 8.18 -3.46
CA GLY A 40 -1.76 9.35 -3.63
C GLY A 40 -0.66 9.19 -4.69
N THR A 41 -0.45 7.99 -5.25
CA THR A 41 0.38 7.79 -6.45
C THR A 41 -0.46 7.92 -7.73
N ASP A 42 0.21 7.90 -8.89
CA ASP A 42 -0.46 7.98 -10.20
C ASP A 42 -1.49 6.84 -10.35
N PRO A 43 -2.81 7.14 -10.43
CA PRO A 43 -3.84 6.12 -10.52
C PRO A 43 -3.76 5.31 -11.81
N CYS A 44 -3.09 5.81 -12.84
CA CYS A 44 -2.86 5.09 -14.09
C CYS A 44 -1.85 3.93 -13.93
N ARG A 45 -1.12 3.87 -12.80
CA ARG A 45 -0.13 2.83 -12.48
C ARG A 45 -0.67 1.84 -11.46
N TRP A 46 -1.81 1.24 -11.80
CA TRP A 46 -2.46 0.22 -10.99
C TRP A 46 -1.85 -1.17 -11.20
N THR A 47 -2.04 -2.04 -10.22
CA THR A 47 -1.69 -3.46 -10.25
C THR A 47 -2.96 -4.28 -10.36
N ARG A 48 -3.02 -5.19 -11.36
CA ARG A 48 -4.14 -6.13 -11.51
C ARG A 48 -4.20 -7.10 -10.33
N ILE A 49 -5.40 -7.27 -9.79
CA ILE A 49 -5.76 -8.36 -8.87
C ILE A 49 -6.25 -9.54 -9.71
N ASN A 50 -7.37 -9.34 -10.41
CA ASN A 50 -8.02 -10.32 -11.28
C ASN A 50 -9.04 -9.62 -12.21
N ASP A 51 -9.90 -10.37 -12.88
CA ASP A 51 -10.91 -9.81 -13.79
C ASP A 51 -12.16 -9.32 -13.05
N VAL A 52 -12.80 -8.26 -13.55
CA VAL A 52 -14.10 -7.80 -13.03
C VAL A 52 -15.11 -8.96 -13.12
N GLY A 53 -15.92 -9.13 -12.07
CA GLY A 53 -16.86 -10.24 -11.93
C GLY A 53 -16.30 -11.46 -11.22
N GLN A 54 -14.97 -11.54 -11.04
CA GLN A 54 -14.34 -12.52 -10.16
C GLN A 54 -14.25 -11.98 -8.73
N ASN A 55 -14.18 -12.88 -7.75
CA ASN A 55 -13.97 -12.51 -6.34
C ASN A 55 -12.50 -12.04 -6.16
N PRO A 56 -12.24 -10.78 -5.78
CA PRO A 56 -10.88 -10.26 -5.62
C PRO A 56 -10.20 -10.68 -4.31
N CYS A 57 -10.91 -11.35 -3.39
CA CYS A 57 -10.34 -11.75 -2.12
C CYS A 57 -9.50 -13.03 -2.18
N ASN A 58 -8.56 -13.16 -1.23
CA ASN A 58 -7.60 -14.26 -1.14
C ASN A 58 -6.66 -14.37 -2.34
N VAL A 59 -6.60 -13.34 -3.18
CA VAL A 59 -5.65 -13.23 -4.29
C VAL A 59 -4.50 -12.34 -3.83
N LEU A 60 -3.29 -12.91 -3.80
CA LEU A 60 -2.08 -12.14 -3.54
C LEU A 60 -1.69 -11.37 -4.80
N SER A 61 -1.57 -10.04 -4.68
CA SER A 61 -1.17 -9.20 -5.79
C SER A 61 0.25 -9.46 -6.26
N VAL A 62 0.56 -9.01 -7.48
CA VAL A 62 1.94 -8.69 -7.82
C VAL A 62 2.40 -7.45 -7.04
N PRO A 63 3.71 -7.17 -6.92
CA PRO A 63 4.18 -5.99 -6.21
C PRO A 63 3.56 -4.70 -6.74
N LEU A 64 3.12 -3.82 -5.85
CA LEU A 64 2.55 -2.53 -6.23
C LEU A 64 3.65 -1.59 -6.69
N SER A 65 3.42 -0.90 -7.81
CA SER A 65 4.39 0.06 -8.35
C SER A 65 4.76 1.20 -7.38
N GLY A 66 3.86 1.54 -6.44
CA GLY A 66 4.06 2.66 -5.52
C GLY A 66 4.91 2.35 -4.29
N ASN A 67 5.03 1.09 -3.88
CA ASN A 67 5.76 0.72 -2.66
C ASN A 67 6.52 -0.63 -2.71
N GLY A 68 6.37 -1.42 -3.78
CA GLY A 68 7.05 -2.70 -3.95
C GLY A 68 6.49 -3.85 -3.11
N PHE A 69 5.46 -3.62 -2.29
CA PHE A 69 4.85 -4.64 -1.44
C PHE A 69 3.70 -5.36 -2.15
N ARG A 70 3.33 -6.53 -1.61
CA ARG A 70 2.20 -7.33 -2.07
C ARG A 70 1.15 -7.40 -0.99
N TYR A 71 -0.11 -7.40 -1.41
CA TYR A 71 -1.24 -7.42 -0.51
C TYR A 71 -2.27 -8.43 -1.00
N SER A 72 -3.06 -8.97 -0.08
CA SER A 72 -4.26 -9.73 -0.40
C SER A 72 -5.47 -9.04 0.21
N LEU A 73 -6.51 -8.84 -0.61
CA LEU A 73 -7.80 -8.37 -0.14
C LEU A 73 -8.55 -9.50 0.56
N GLN A 74 -9.25 -9.16 1.63
CA GLN A 74 -9.96 -10.10 2.48
C GLN A 74 -11.35 -9.57 2.83
N GLY A 75 -12.25 -10.46 3.21
CA GLY A 75 -13.59 -10.10 3.68
C GLY A 75 -14.62 -9.83 2.59
N CYS A 76 -14.41 -10.27 1.35
CA CYS A 76 -15.38 -10.10 0.26
C CYS A 76 -16.71 -10.77 0.62
N GLY A 77 -17.79 -9.98 0.63
CA GLY A 77 -19.09 -10.37 1.18
C GLY A 77 -19.39 -9.79 2.57
N GLY A 78 -18.46 -9.02 3.15
CA GLY A 78 -18.59 -8.35 4.44
C GLY A 78 -17.61 -7.17 4.58
N PRO A 79 -17.19 -6.82 5.81
CA PRO A 79 -16.17 -5.80 6.03
C PRO A 79 -14.86 -6.18 5.35
N LEU A 80 -14.27 -5.25 4.59
CA LEU A 80 -13.03 -5.49 3.84
C LEU A 80 -11.78 -5.09 4.64
N TRP A 81 -10.70 -5.84 4.44
CA TRP A 81 -9.37 -5.53 4.97
C TRP A 81 -8.25 -6.06 4.08
N LEU A 82 -7.03 -5.60 4.31
CA LEU A 82 -5.82 -6.09 3.64
C LEU A 82 -4.97 -6.92 4.58
N ASN A 83 -4.37 -7.99 4.04
CA ASN A 83 -3.24 -8.67 4.64
C ASN A 83 -1.97 -8.40 3.82
N ASN A 84 -0.82 -8.35 4.50
CA ASN A 84 0.50 -8.34 3.89
C ASN A 84 0.82 -9.69 3.25
N GLN A 85 1.94 -9.77 2.53
CA GLN A 85 2.43 -11.00 1.89
C GLN A 85 2.60 -12.18 2.85
N ASP A 86 2.99 -11.92 4.09
CA ASP A 86 3.20 -12.93 5.14
C ASP A 86 1.88 -13.38 5.81
N GLY A 87 0.74 -12.85 5.35
CA GLY A 87 -0.59 -13.14 5.89
C GLY A 87 -0.94 -12.34 7.14
N SER A 88 -0.04 -11.49 7.65
CA SER A 88 -0.36 -10.58 8.75
C SER A 88 -1.38 -9.52 8.33
N PHE A 89 -2.23 -9.11 9.27
CA PHE A 89 -3.16 -8.00 9.05
C PHE A 89 -2.38 -6.71 8.74
N ASN A 90 -2.83 -5.97 7.73
CA ASN A 90 -2.30 -4.66 7.38
C ASN A 90 -3.26 -3.55 7.83
N SER A 91 -4.42 -3.42 7.17
CA SER A 91 -5.32 -2.29 7.38
C SER A 91 -6.78 -2.65 7.09
N LYS A 92 -7.72 -1.91 7.68
CA LYS A 92 -9.15 -2.00 7.35
C LYS A 92 -9.46 -1.11 6.16
N CYS A 93 -10.43 -1.52 5.34
CA CYS A 93 -10.87 -0.75 4.20
C CYS A 93 -12.16 0.02 4.49
N ARG A 94 -12.29 1.20 3.91
CA ARG A 94 -13.51 2.02 3.91
C ARG A 94 -13.90 2.40 2.48
N ALA A 95 -15.20 2.59 2.26
CA ALA A 95 -15.71 3.08 0.99
C ALA A 95 -15.14 4.48 0.70
N ALA A 96 -14.66 4.68 -0.52
CA ALA A 96 -14.02 5.92 -0.95
C ALA A 96 -14.20 6.12 -2.46
N SER A 97 -15.44 5.99 -2.93
CA SER A 97 -15.74 5.96 -4.38
C SER A 97 -15.32 7.24 -5.10
N ALA A 98 -14.59 7.10 -6.22
CA ALA A 98 -14.19 8.21 -7.07
C ALA A 98 -13.82 7.76 -8.49
N ASN A 99 -14.16 8.57 -9.50
CA ASN A 99 -13.63 8.40 -10.86
C ASN A 99 -12.30 9.15 -10.99
N LEU A 100 -11.27 8.46 -11.45
CA LEU A 100 -9.92 8.98 -11.62
C LEU A 100 -9.51 8.99 -13.10
N ALA A 101 -8.33 9.54 -13.39
CA ALA A 101 -7.75 9.50 -14.73
C ALA A 101 -7.58 8.05 -15.24
N CYS A 102 -7.36 7.89 -16.55
CA CYS A 102 -7.10 6.59 -17.19
C CYS A 102 -8.21 5.53 -17.04
N LYS A 103 -9.48 5.97 -16.90
CA LYS A 103 -10.65 5.08 -16.73
C LYS A 103 -10.53 4.17 -15.50
N VAL A 104 -9.93 4.70 -14.43
CA VAL A 104 -9.82 4.03 -13.14
C VAL A 104 -10.96 4.52 -12.26
N HIS A 105 -11.71 3.59 -11.69
CA HIS A 105 -12.69 3.86 -10.65
C HIS A 105 -12.14 3.32 -9.34
N ARG A 106 -12.03 4.17 -8.31
CA ARG A 106 -11.72 3.74 -6.95
C ARG A 106 -13.01 3.41 -6.23
N ASP A 107 -13.01 2.32 -5.50
CA ASP A 107 -14.13 1.88 -4.66
C ASP A 107 -13.79 2.02 -3.17
N TYR A 108 -12.57 1.64 -2.78
CA TYR A 108 -12.14 1.58 -1.39
C TYR A 108 -10.73 2.15 -1.18
N ILE A 109 -10.48 2.59 0.06
CA ILE A 109 -9.15 2.89 0.59
C ILE A 109 -8.96 2.09 1.88
N CYS A 110 -7.79 1.46 2.02
CA CYS A 110 -7.38 0.72 3.21
C CYS A 110 -6.20 1.43 3.86
N SER A 111 -6.36 1.81 5.13
CA SER A 111 -5.42 2.63 5.92
C SER A 111 -5.64 2.45 7.42
#